data_AF-A0A353WSB0-F1
#
_entry.id   AF-A0A353WSB0-F1
#
_cell.length_a   1.000
_cell.length_b   1.000
_cell.length_c   1.000
_cell.angle_alpha   90.00
_cell.angle_beta   90.00
_cell.angle_gamma   90.00
#
_symmetry.space_group_name_H-M   'P 1'
#
loop_
_entity.id
_entity.type
_entity.pdbx_description
1 polymer ?
#
loop_
_entity_poly.entity_id
_entity_poly.type
_entity_poly.pdbx_seq_one_letter_code
_entity_poly.pdbx_strand_id
1 'polypeptide(L)'
;MALFESYERRIDQVNAALNKYGIKDIDEAKAICDAKGIDPYKMCEDTQKICFENAKWAYVVGAAIAIKKGVKTAAEAAEAIGEGLQAFCIPGSVADDRKVGLGHGNLAARLLREETGCFAFLAGHESYAAAEGAIKIAEMANKVRKKPLRVILNGLGKDAAKIISRINGFTYVQTQFDYYTGEVKVVSETKYSDGVRGGVRCYGADDVREGVAIMWKEDVDVS
;
A
#
# COMPACT_ATOMS: atom_id res chain seq x y z
N MET A 1 28.03 16.01 9.80
CA MET A 1 26.56 15.99 9.92
C MET A 1 26.14 14.56 10.21
N ALA A 2 25.10 14.36 11.03
CA ALA A 2 24.56 13.02 11.26
C ALA A 2 24.00 12.44 9.95
N LEU A 3 24.07 11.11 9.80
CA LEU A 3 23.69 10.40 8.56
C LEU A 3 22.19 10.52 8.24
N PHE A 4 21.35 10.68 9.28
CA PHE A 4 19.91 10.87 9.19
C PHE A 4 19.35 11.51 10.48
N GLU A 5 18.07 11.89 10.46
CA GLU A 5 17.42 12.65 11.53
C GLU A 5 17.27 11.82 12.83
N SER A 6 17.62 12.43 13.96
CA SER A 6 17.61 11.80 15.28
C SER A 6 18.49 10.54 15.36
N TYR A 7 19.66 10.55 14.70
CA TYR A 7 20.59 9.42 14.61
C TYR A 7 20.82 8.71 15.96
N GLU A 8 21.21 9.46 17.00
CA GLU A 8 21.50 8.93 18.34
C GLU A 8 20.30 8.20 18.98
N ARG A 9 19.07 8.56 18.61
CA ARG A 9 17.84 7.93 19.13
C ARG A 9 17.43 6.68 18.36
N ARG A 10 18.03 6.40 17.21
CA ARG A 10 17.64 5.31 16.29
C ARG A 10 18.73 4.28 16.06
N ILE A 11 20.00 4.70 16.08
CA ILE A 11 21.12 3.85 15.60
C ILE A 11 21.24 2.53 16.38
N ASP A 12 21.03 2.54 17.69
CA ASP A 12 21.11 1.31 18.50
C ASP A 12 20.03 0.29 18.09
N GLN A 13 18.83 0.77 17.79
CA GLN A 13 17.73 -0.06 17.32
C GLN A 13 17.97 -0.57 15.89
N VAL A 14 18.54 0.28 15.03
CA VAL A 14 18.93 -0.11 13.66
C VAL A 14 20.00 -1.18 13.68
N ASN A 15 21.07 -0.98 14.45
CA ASN A 15 22.14 -1.96 14.61
C ASN A 15 21.63 -3.25 15.23
N ALA A 16 20.75 -3.16 16.24
CA ALA A 16 20.11 -4.35 16.83
C ALA A 16 19.26 -5.13 15.81
N ALA A 17 18.57 -4.44 14.89
CA ALA A 17 17.82 -5.10 13.82
C ALA A 17 18.75 -5.76 12.79
N LEU A 18 19.80 -5.07 12.35
CA LEU A 18 20.80 -5.58 11.41
C LEU A 18 21.56 -6.79 11.96
N ASN A 19 21.95 -6.75 13.24
CA ASN A 19 22.69 -7.82 13.90
C ASN A 19 21.92 -9.16 13.95
N LYS A 20 20.58 -9.13 14.00
CA LYS A 20 19.74 -10.36 13.90
C LYS A 20 19.96 -11.13 12.61
N TYR A 21 20.41 -10.43 11.57
CA TYR A 21 20.68 -10.98 10.25
C TYR A 21 22.18 -11.14 9.98
N GLY A 22 23.04 -10.90 10.97
CA GLY A 22 24.50 -10.93 10.77
C GLY A 22 24.97 -9.85 9.80
N ILE A 23 24.38 -8.65 9.89
CA ILE A 23 24.85 -7.42 9.24
C ILE A 23 25.35 -6.51 10.37
N LYS A 24 26.61 -6.11 10.30
CA LYS A 24 27.34 -5.41 11.36
C LYS A 24 26.81 -4.00 11.62
N ASP A 25 26.58 -3.25 10.55
CA ASP A 25 26.21 -1.84 10.62
C ASP A 25 25.55 -1.38 9.31
N ILE A 26 25.14 -0.11 9.28
CA ILE A 26 24.43 0.49 8.15
C ILE A 26 25.29 0.60 6.88
N ASP A 27 26.62 0.70 7.05
CA ASP A 27 27.55 0.76 5.94
C ASP A 27 27.67 -0.63 5.27
N GLU A 28 27.71 -1.70 6.06
CA GLU A 28 27.61 -3.07 5.52
C GLU A 28 26.24 -3.29 4.83
N ALA A 29 25.15 -2.78 5.39
CA ALA A 29 23.83 -2.86 4.76
C ALA A 29 23.83 -2.21 3.37
N LYS A 30 24.45 -1.03 3.23
CA LYS A 30 24.62 -0.37 1.94
C LYS A 30 25.50 -1.18 1.00
N ALA A 31 26.64 -1.70 1.48
CA ALA A 31 27.54 -2.51 0.67
C ALA A 31 26.87 -3.78 0.12
N ILE A 32 25.99 -4.41 0.91
CA ILE A 32 25.17 -5.55 0.48
C ILE A 32 24.25 -5.17 -0.70
N CYS A 33 23.63 -3.99 -0.64
CA CYS A 33 22.77 -3.48 -1.71
C CYS A 33 23.59 -3.14 -2.97
N ASP A 34 24.72 -2.44 -2.79
CA ASP A 34 25.63 -2.05 -3.87
C ASP A 34 26.17 -3.30 -4.60
N ALA A 35 26.51 -4.37 -3.87
CA ALA A 35 26.97 -5.64 -4.43
C ALA A 35 25.90 -6.36 -5.28
N LYS A 36 24.62 -6.04 -5.08
CA LYS A 36 23.51 -6.50 -5.92
C LYS A 36 23.16 -5.52 -7.05
N GLY A 37 23.85 -4.38 -7.14
CA GLY A 37 23.62 -3.37 -8.16
C GLY A 37 22.29 -2.63 -7.98
N ILE A 38 21.75 -2.59 -6.76
CA ILE A 38 20.53 -1.84 -6.44
C ILE A 38 20.84 -0.67 -5.52
N ASP A 39 20.10 0.42 -5.66
CA ASP A 39 20.24 1.61 -4.82
C ASP A 39 18.89 1.96 -4.16
N PRO A 40 18.53 1.28 -3.05
CA PRO A 40 17.28 1.52 -2.35
C PRO A 40 17.14 2.96 -1.82
N TYR A 41 18.27 3.60 -1.50
CA TYR A 41 18.32 4.98 -1.02
C TYR A 41 17.79 5.92 -2.11
N LYS A 42 18.36 5.83 -3.31
CA LYS A 42 17.95 6.65 -4.46
C LYS A 42 16.57 6.27 -4.97
N MET A 43 16.21 4.99 -4.98
CA MET A 43 14.87 4.55 -5.35
C MET A 43 13.78 5.15 -4.44
N CYS A 44 14.05 5.26 -3.14
CA CYS A 44 13.16 5.95 -2.19
C CYS A 44 13.04 7.45 -2.53
N GLU A 45 14.17 8.12 -2.77
CA GLU A 45 14.23 9.54 -3.13
C GLU A 45 13.51 9.87 -4.46
N ASP A 46 13.75 9.07 -5.49
CA ASP A 46 13.12 9.22 -6.80
C ASP A 46 11.61 8.99 -6.73
N THR A 47 11.15 8.15 -5.80
CA THR A 47 9.72 7.90 -5.56
C THR A 47 9.06 9.10 -4.86
N GLN A 48 9.73 9.68 -3.85
CA GLN A 48 9.24 10.81 -3.09
C GLN A 48 10.40 11.76 -2.75
N LYS A 49 10.60 12.80 -3.57
CA LYS A 49 11.75 13.73 -3.44
C LYS A 49 11.82 14.49 -2.11
N ILE A 50 10.69 14.60 -1.40
CA ILE A 50 10.61 15.25 -0.08
C ILE A 50 10.75 14.26 1.08
N CYS A 51 11.15 13.01 0.83
CA CYS A 51 11.35 12.04 1.89
C CYS A 51 12.57 12.40 2.76
N PHE A 52 12.46 12.13 4.06
CA PHE A 52 13.53 12.34 5.03
C PHE A 52 14.70 11.34 4.84
N GLU A 53 15.87 11.68 5.35
CA GLU A 53 17.06 10.81 5.28
C GLU A 53 16.82 9.46 5.95
N ASN A 54 16.12 9.45 7.09
CA ASN A 54 15.79 8.23 7.81
C ASN A 54 14.96 7.24 6.97
N ALA A 55 14.09 7.72 6.08
CA ALA A 55 13.29 6.87 5.20
C ALA A 55 14.19 6.22 4.16
N LYS A 56 15.06 7.01 3.51
CA LYS A 56 16.01 6.51 2.50
C LYS A 56 16.91 5.42 3.08
N TRP A 57 17.44 5.64 4.28
CA TRP A 57 18.25 4.65 4.99
C TRP A 57 17.47 3.43 5.51
N ALA A 58 16.21 3.61 5.91
CA ALA A 58 15.35 2.49 6.27
C ALA A 58 15.12 1.52 5.10
N TYR A 59 14.96 2.05 3.88
CA TYR A 59 14.88 1.21 2.67
C TYR A 59 16.19 0.47 2.39
N VAL A 60 17.36 1.07 2.64
CA VAL A 60 18.66 0.38 2.52
C VAL A 60 18.75 -0.77 3.52
N VAL A 61 18.45 -0.52 4.79
CA VAL A 61 18.46 -1.53 5.85
C VAL A 61 17.49 -2.67 5.52
N GLY A 62 16.26 -2.34 5.13
CA GLY A 62 15.24 -3.31 4.74
C GLY A 62 15.63 -4.16 3.53
N ALA A 63 16.20 -3.55 2.50
CA ALA A 63 16.69 -4.25 1.32
C ALA A 63 17.88 -5.17 1.64
N ALA A 64 18.81 -4.73 2.49
CA ALA A 64 19.93 -5.55 2.93
C ALA A 64 19.44 -6.79 3.72
N ILE A 65 18.47 -6.60 4.62
CA ILE A 65 17.80 -7.69 5.35
C ILE A 65 17.16 -8.67 4.35
N ALA A 66 16.42 -8.17 3.36
CA ALA A 66 15.80 -9.00 2.33
C ALA A 66 16.83 -9.85 1.56
N ILE A 67 17.94 -9.23 1.13
CA ILE A 67 19.03 -9.90 0.43
C ILE A 67 19.66 -10.98 1.31
N LYS A 68 19.92 -10.67 2.58
CA LYS A 68 20.54 -11.60 3.54
C LYS A 68 19.64 -12.78 3.87
N LYS A 69 18.32 -12.57 3.96
CA LYS A 69 17.30 -13.62 4.10
C LYS A 69 17.17 -14.50 2.84
N GLY A 70 17.71 -14.06 1.70
CA GLY A 70 17.61 -14.79 0.43
C GLY A 70 16.18 -14.87 -0.09
N VAL A 71 15.35 -13.87 0.19
CA VAL A 71 13.94 -13.83 -0.23
C VAL A 71 13.82 -13.89 -1.75
N LYS A 72 12.76 -14.53 -2.25
CA LYS A 72 12.58 -14.78 -3.69
C LYS A 72 11.37 -14.09 -4.27
N THR A 73 10.44 -13.65 -3.42
CA THR A 73 9.20 -13.01 -3.85
C THR A 73 9.18 -11.53 -3.47
N ALA A 74 8.45 -10.73 -4.25
CA ALA A 74 8.26 -9.32 -3.95
C ALA A 74 7.54 -9.10 -2.60
N ALA A 75 6.61 -10.01 -2.24
CA ALA A 75 5.90 -9.94 -0.97
C ALA A 75 6.84 -10.13 0.24
N GLU A 76 7.70 -11.15 0.21
CA GLU A 76 8.68 -11.38 1.28
C GLU A 76 9.71 -10.24 1.36
N ALA A 77 10.08 -9.65 0.22
CA ALA A 77 10.94 -8.46 0.19
C ALA A 77 10.24 -7.26 0.85
N ALA A 78 8.94 -7.06 0.62
CA ALA A 78 8.17 -5.99 1.25
C ALA A 78 8.07 -6.17 2.77
N GLU A 79 7.93 -7.40 3.27
CA GLU A 79 7.94 -7.69 4.72
C GLU A 79 9.30 -7.35 5.34
N ALA A 80 10.40 -7.75 4.69
CA ALA A 80 11.76 -7.41 5.14
C ALA A 80 12.02 -5.89 5.11
N ILE A 81 11.50 -5.18 4.11
CA ILE A 81 11.53 -3.71 4.09
C ILE A 81 10.74 -3.13 5.27
N GLY A 82 9.60 -3.73 5.63
CA GLY A 82 8.85 -3.39 6.84
C GLY A 82 9.65 -3.50 8.12
N GLU A 83 10.51 -4.53 8.23
CA GLU A 83 11.45 -4.66 9.35
C GLU A 83 12.47 -3.52 9.39
N GLY A 84 13.00 -3.14 8.23
CA GLY A 84 13.87 -1.97 8.09
C GLY A 84 13.18 -0.68 8.53
N LEU A 85 11.96 -0.42 8.06
CA LEU A 85 11.14 0.72 8.48
C LEU A 85 10.87 0.72 10.00
N GLN A 86 10.60 -0.46 10.57
CA GLN A 86 10.35 -0.60 12.00
C GLN A 86 11.60 -0.30 12.82
N ALA A 87 12.79 -0.68 12.34
CA ALA A 87 14.05 -0.43 13.02
C ALA A 87 14.34 1.06 13.19
N PHE A 88 13.78 1.89 12.31
CA PHE A 88 13.88 3.35 12.42
C PHE A 88 12.79 3.95 13.31
N CYS A 89 11.75 3.24 13.75
CA CYS A 89 10.71 3.83 14.62
C CYS A 89 11.25 4.09 16.02
N ILE A 90 11.28 5.37 16.46
CA ILE A 90 11.87 5.76 17.74
C ILE A 90 11.15 5.08 18.92
N PRO A 91 11.87 4.48 19.88
CA PRO A 91 11.26 3.84 21.05
C PRO A 91 10.33 4.80 21.82
N GLY A 92 9.15 4.30 22.19
CA GLY A 92 8.11 5.06 22.89
C GLY A 92 7.37 6.09 22.02
N SER A 93 7.63 6.12 20.72
CA SER A 93 6.76 6.84 19.78
C SER A 93 5.55 5.99 19.41
N VAL A 94 4.45 6.65 19.01
CA VAL A 94 3.25 5.97 18.49
C VAL A 94 3.61 5.02 17.34
N ALA A 95 4.60 5.38 16.52
CA ALA A 95 5.04 4.55 15.40
C ALA A 95 5.69 3.24 15.85
N ASP A 96 6.48 3.28 16.94
CA ASP A 96 7.06 2.06 17.51
C ASP A 96 6.01 1.21 18.21
N ASP A 97 5.14 1.82 19.02
CA ASP A 97 4.10 1.11 19.76
C ASP A 97 3.11 0.39 18.83
N ARG A 98 2.66 1.08 17.77
CA ARG A 98 1.73 0.54 16.77
C ARG A 98 2.41 -0.36 15.73
N LYS A 99 3.72 -0.55 15.83
CA LYS A 99 4.53 -1.34 14.88
C LYS A 99 4.29 -0.90 13.43
N VAL A 100 4.32 0.41 13.20
CA VAL A 100 3.94 1.05 11.93
C VAL A 100 4.82 0.59 10.78
N GLY A 101 6.13 0.38 11.00
CA GLY A 101 7.03 -0.11 9.95
C GLY A 101 6.65 -1.51 9.48
N LEU A 102 6.42 -2.43 10.44
CA LEU A 102 5.94 -3.79 10.13
C LEU A 102 4.56 -3.76 9.46
N GLY A 103 3.67 -2.88 9.93
CA GLY A 103 2.34 -2.68 9.33
C GLY A 103 2.40 -2.30 7.86
N HIS A 104 3.26 -1.34 7.49
CA HIS A 104 3.45 -0.94 6.09
C HIS A 104 4.04 -2.07 5.24
N GLY A 105 5.03 -2.80 5.75
CA GLY A 105 5.60 -3.97 5.05
C GLY A 105 4.55 -5.05 4.79
N ASN A 106 3.76 -5.38 5.81
CA ASN A 106 2.68 -6.37 5.70
C ASN A 106 1.57 -5.94 4.73
N LEU A 107 1.20 -4.65 4.74
CA LEU A 107 0.22 -4.12 3.79
C LEU A 107 0.73 -4.22 2.35
N ALA A 108 1.97 -3.78 2.10
CA ALA A 108 2.59 -3.90 0.79
C ALA A 108 2.69 -5.38 0.35
N ALA A 109 3.07 -6.28 1.26
CA ALA A 109 3.13 -7.72 0.99
C ALA A 109 1.77 -8.30 0.60
N ARG A 110 0.68 -7.95 1.31
CA ARG A 110 -0.68 -8.36 0.95
C ARG A 110 -1.02 -7.92 -0.47
N LEU A 111 -0.76 -6.65 -0.81
CA LEU A 111 -0.99 -6.13 -2.17
C LEU A 111 -0.12 -6.81 -3.24
N LEU A 112 0.99 -7.46 -2.87
CA LEU A 112 1.86 -8.19 -3.80
C LEU A 112 1.53 -9.69 -3.90
N ARG A 113 0.76 -10.26 -2.96
CA ARG A 113 0.35 -11.67 -2.99
C ARG A 113 -0.82 -11.91 -3.92
N GLU A 114 -0.72 -12.96 -4.72
CA GLU A 114 -1.75 -13.34 -5.71
C GLU A 114 -3.12 -13.64 -5.12
N GLU A 115 -3.18 -14.01 -3.82
CA GLU A 115 -4.44 -14.23 -3.09
C GLU A 115 -5.27 -12.96 -2.93
N THR A 116 -4.63 -11.77 -2.92
CA THR A 116 -5.35 -10.50 -2.86
C THR A 116 -5.84 -10.16 -4.27
N GLY A 117 -7.15 -10.18 -4.51
CA GLY A 117 -7.76 -9.93 -5.83
C GLY A 117 -8.34 -8.52 -6.01
N CYS A 118 -8.54 -7.78 -4.92
CA CYS A 118 -9.22 -6.48 -4.93
C CYS A 118 -8.57 -5.54 -3.91
N PHE A 119 -8.36 -4.29 -4.32
CA PHE A 119 -7.98 -3.20 -3.44
C PHE A 119 -9.14 -2.20 -3.34
N ALA A 120 -9.81 -2.23 -2.19
CA ALA A 120 -11.00 -1.43 -1.94
C ALA A 120 -10.70 -0.18 -1.13
N PHE A 121 -11.20 0.95 -1.61
CA PHE A 121 -11.10 2.24 -0.93
C PHE A 121 -12.45 2.64 -0.39
N LEU A 122 -12.51 2.79 0.93
CA LEU A 122 -13.67 3.40 1.59
C LEU A 122 -13.48 4.92 1.58
N ALA A 123 -14.19 5.55 0.65
CA ALA A 123 -14.11 6.95 0.32
C ALA A 123 -15.13 7.77 1.13
N GLY A 124 -14.65 8.70 1.96
CA GLY A 124 -15.45 9.78 2.55
C GLY A 124 -15.51 11.05 1.67
N HIS A 125 -15.90 12.18 2.26
CA HIS A 125 -16.15 13.45 1.55
C HIS A 125 -14.91 14.09 0.89
N GLU A 126 -13.69 13.62 1.20
CA GLU A 126 -12.40 14.19 0.73
C GLU A 126 -11.67 13.28 -0.27
N SER A 127 -12.34 12.26 -0.80
CA SER A 127 -11.69 11.07 -1.39
C SER A 127 -11.08 11.22 -2.77
N TYR A 128 -11.11 12.42 -3.35
CA TYR A 128 -10.51 12.68 -4.66
C TYR A 128 -9.01 12.35 -4.67
N ALA A 129 -8.26 12.82 -3.66
CA ALA A 129 -6.81 12.61 -3.58
C ALA A 129 -6.45 11.14 -3.24
N ALA A 130 -7.30 10.46 -2.47
CA ALA A 130 -7.07 9.08 -2.07
C ALA A 130 -7.13 8.12 -3.28
N ALA A 131 -8.03 8.38 -4.24
CA ALA A 131 -8.20 7.57 -5.44
C ALA A 131 -6.99 7.61 -6.40
N GLU A 132 -6.29 8.74 -6.48
CA GLU A 132 -5.09 8.85 -7.33
C GLU A 132 -3.90 8.06 -6.76
N GLY A 133 -3.66 8.17 -5.46
CA GLY A 133 -2.62 7.40 -4.77
C GLY A 133 -2.87 5.89 -4.85
N ALA A 134 -4.14 5.50 -4.67
CA ALA A 134 -4.64 4.14 -4.80
C ALA A 134 -4.29 3.48 -6.14
N ILE A 135 -4.64 4.16 -7.24
CA ILE A 135 -4.42 3.67 -8.59
C ILE A 135 -2.93 3.45 -8.82
N LYS A 136 -2.10 4.42 -8.45
CA LYS A 136 -0.64 4.31 -8.61
C LYS A 136 -0.06 3.14 -7.83
N ILE A 137 -0.55 2.88 -6.61
CA ILE A 137 -0.13 1.72 -5.81
C ILE A 137 -0.52 0.41 -6.51
N ALA A 138 -1.77 0.30 -6.97
CA ALA A 138 -2.25 -0.87 -7.68
C ALA A 138 -1.49 -1.10 -8.99
N GLU A 139 -1.23 -0.06 -9.79
CA GLU A 139 -0.43 -0.12 -11.01
C GLU A 139 0.99 -0.61 -10.74
N MET A 140 1.64 -0.11 -9.69
CA MET A 140 2.98 -0.54 -9.31
C MET A 140 3.00 -2.00 -8.87
N ALA A 141 2.04 -2.43 -8.05
CA ALA A 141 1.90 -3.84 -7.67
C ALA A 141 1.65 -4.73 -8.89
N ASN A 142 0.81 -4.28 -9.83
CA ASN A 142 0.46 -5.03 -11.03
C ASN A 142 1.61 -5.25 -12.00
N LYS A 143 2.73 -4.51 -11.89
CA LYS A 143 3.94 -4.75 -12.69
C LYS A 143 4.59 -6.11 -12.42
N VAL A 144 4.43 -6.64 -11.20
CA VAL A 144 5.08 -7.89 -10.76
C VAL A 144 4.09 -9.02 -10.47
N ARG A 145 2.79 -8.74 -10.59
CA ARG A 145 1.71 -9.72 -10.37
C ARG A 145 1.30 -10.41 -11.65
N LYS A 146 0.83 -11.65 -11.53
CA LYS A 146 0.22 -12.40 -12.63
C LYS A 146 -1.25 -12.02 -12.81
N LYS A 147 -1.97 -11.86 -11.70
CA LYS A 147 -3.36 -11.37 -11.69
C LYS A 147 -3.38 -9.91 -11.21
N PRO A 148 -3.73 -8.96 -12.10
CA PRO A 148 -3.85 -7.57 -11.72
C PRO A 148 -4.87 -7.39 -10.60
N LEU A 149 -4.53 -6.56 -9.61
CA LEU A 149 -5.45 -6.06 -8.61
C LEU A 149 -6.57 -5.27 -9.29
N ARG A 150 -7.81 -5.61 -8.96
CA ARG A 150 -8.96 -4.73 -9.20
C ARG A 150 -8.94 -3.61 -8.18
N VAL A 151 -9.38 -2.41 -8.58
CA VAL A 151 -9.51 -1.28 -7.67
C VAL A 151 -10.97 -0.88 -7.63
N ILE A 152 -11.52 -0.79 -6.42
CA ILE A 152 -12.89 -0.33 -6.21
C ILE A 152 -12.93 0.87 -5.26
N LEU A 153 -13.90 1.75 -5.50
CA LEU A 153 -14.27 2.80 -4.56
C LEU A 153 -15.67 2.50 -4.02
N ASN A 154 -15.85 2.66 -2.72
CA ASN A 154 -17.10 2.48 -2.01
C ASN A 154 -17.22 3.53 -0.88
N GLY A 155 -18.36 3.66 -0.22
CA GLY A 155 -18.57 4.59 0.90
C GLY A 155 -19.11 5.97 0.51
N LEU A 156 -19.40 6.18 -0.76
CA LEU A 156 -20.01 7.40 -1.30
C LEU A 156 -21.51 7.21 -1.48
N GLY A 157 -22.29 8.30 -1.38
CA GLY A 157 -23.68 8.29 -1.85
C GLY A 157 -23.76 8.08 -3.37
N LYS A 158 -24.86 7.53 -3.89
CA LYS A 158 -25.02 7.18 -5.32
C LYS A 158 -24.76 8.34 -6.28
N ASP A 159 -25.25 9.53 -5.94
CA ASP A 159 -25.04 10.74 -6.75
C ASP A 159 -23.57 11.19 -6.74
N ALA A 160 -22.94 11.17 -5.56
CA ALA A 160 -21.53 11.52 -5.41
C ALA A 160 -20.63 10.55 -6.18
N ALA A 161 -20.89 9.24 -6.09
CA ALA A 161 -20.18 8.21 -6.82
C ALA A 161 -20.28 8.42 -8.33
N LYS A 162 -21.47 8.75 -8.86
CA LYS A 162 -21.67 9.03 -10.29
C LYS A 162 -20.86 10.25 -10.74
N ILE A 163 -20.90 11.34 -9.98
CA ILE A 163 -20.17 12.58 -10.30
C ILE A 163 -18.65 12.33 -10.25
N ILE A 164 -18.16 11.70 -9.18
CA ILE A 164 -16.73 11.37 -9.01
C ILE A 164 -16.26 10.45 -10.12
N SER A 165 -17.05 9.45 -10.49
CA SER A 165 -16.72 8.54 -11.59
C SER A 165 -16.56 9.28 -12.90
N ARG A 166 -17.49 10.18 -13.21
CA ARG A 166 -17.46 10.97 -14.44
C ARG A 166 -16.26 11.91 -14.50
N ILE A 167 -15.98 12.62 -13.41
CA ILE A 167 -14.86 13.58 -13.34
C ILE A 167 -13.52 12.86 -13.48
N ASN A 168 -13.37 11.70 -12.84
CA ASN A 168 -12.09 10.97 -12.81
C ASN A 168 -11.92 9.96 -13.95
N GLY A 169 -12.97 9.72 -14.75
CA GLY A 169 -12.94 8.71 -15.81
C GLY A 169 -13.04 7.27 -15.30
N PHE A 170 -13.62 7.05 -14.12
CA PHE A 170 -13.83 5.70 -13.58
C PHE A 170 -15.03 5.00 -14.23
N THR A 171 -15.22 3.72 -13.95
CA THR A 171 -16.47 3.04 -14.27
C THR A 171 -17.44 3.21 -13.11
N TYR A 172 -18.53 3.94 -13.33
CA TYR A 172 -19.62 4.01 -12.36
C TYR A 172 -20.43 2.72 -12.40
N VAL A 173 -20.57 2.06 -11.25
CA VAL A 173 -21.37 0.85 -11.11
C VAL A 173 -22.55 1.17 -10.20
N GLN A 174 -23.73 1.27 -10.80
CA GLN A 174 -24.96 1.54 -10.07
C GLN A 174 -25.53 0.24 -9.53
N THR A 175 -25.86 0.25 -8.25
CA THR A 175 -26.43 -0.90 -7.57
C THR A 175 -27.84 -0.64 -7.04
N GLN A 176 -28.57 -1.74 -6.89
CA GLN A 176 -29.82 -1.80 -6.15
C GLN A 176 -29.69 -2.86 -5.06
N PHE A 177 -29.92 -2.45 -3.82
CA PHE A 177 -29.90 -3.30 -2.64
C PHE A 177 -31.31 -3.79 -2.31
N ASP A 178 -31.44 -5.09 -2.11
CA ASP A 178 -32.66 -5.70 -1.60
C ASP A 178 -32.58 -5.80 -0.07
N TYR A 179 -33.38 -4.98 0.61
CA TYR A 179 -33.40 -4.90 2.07
C TYR A 179 -33.92 -6.16 2.76
N TYR A 180 -34.70 -6.99 2.05
CA TYR A 180 -35.26 -8.23 2.59
C TYR A 180 -34.25 -9.38 2.54
N THR A 181 -33.54 -9.53 1.43
CA THR A 181 -32.57 -10.61 1.22
C THR A 181 -31.14 -10.23 1.62
N GLY A 182 -30.81 -8.93 1.64
CA GLY A 182 -29.45 -8.44 1.83
C GLY A 182 -28.57 -8.56 0.57
N GLU A 183 -29.16 -8.86 -0.59
CA GLU A 183 -28.43 -8.99 -1.85
C GLU A 183 -28.28 -7.64 -2.56
N VAL A 184 -27.13 -7.45 -3.22
CA VAL A 184 -26.88 -6.28 -4.07
C VAL A 184 -26.78 -6.68 -5.54
N LYS A 185 -27.54 -6.02 -6.40
CA LYS A 185 -27.58 -6.25 -7.85
C LYS A 185 -27.04 -5.04 -8.60
N VAL A 186 -26.29 -5.27 -9.67
CA VAL A 186 -25.83 -4.20 -10.56
C VAL A 186 -26.94 -3.91 -11.55
N VAL A 187 -27.39 -2.66 -11.60
CA VAL A 187 -28.45 -2.21 -12.52
C VAL A 187 -27.90 -1.49 -13.74
N SER A 188 -26.73 -0.85 -13.62
CA SER A 188 -26.03 -0.25 -14.75
C SER A 188 -24.53 -0.13 -14.51
N GLU A 189 -23.75 -0.19 -15.58
CA GLU A 189 -22.32 0.11 -15.59
C GLU A 189 -22.04 1.16 -16.66
N THR A 190 -21.40 2.27 -16.31
CA THR A 190 -21.00 3.33 -17.25
C THR A 190 -19.50 3.58 -17.14
N LYS A 191 -18.77 3.19 -18.18
CA LYS A 191 -17.31 3.42 -18.30
C LYS A 191 -17.05 4.80 -18.88
N TYR A 192 -16.40 5.69 -18.12
CA TYR A 192 -16.13 7.07 -18.56
C TYR A 192 -14.75 7.28 -19.21
N SER A 193 -13.85 6.31 -19.15
CA SER A 193 -12.53 6.37 -19.80
C SER A 193 -12.08 4.98 -20.27
N ASP A 194 -11.32 4.88 -21.36
CA ASP A 194 -10.77 3.61 -21.85
C ASP A 194 -9.43 3.21 -21.24
N GLY A 195 -8.76 4.12 -20.53
CA GLY A 195 -7.47 3.86 -19.88
C GLY A 195 -7.59 3.14 -18.53
N VAL A 196 -6.49 3.13 -17.78
CA VAL A 196 -6.40 2.48 -16.45
C VAL A 196 -7.48 3.00 -15.48
N ARG A 197 -7.81 4.29 -15.56
CA ARG A 197 -8.91 4.92 -14.80
C ARG A 197 -10.24 4.21 -15.02
N GLY A 198 -10.55 3.82 -16.26
CA GLY A 198 -11.76 3.07 -16.58
C GLY A 198 -11.83 1.69 -15.93
N GLY A 199 -10.70 1.11 -15.53
CA GLY A 199 -10.65 -0.16 -14.79
C GLY A 199 -11.07 -0.04 -13.33
N VAL A 200 -11.16 1.18 -12.80
CA VAL A 200 -11.59 1.44 -11.42
C VAL A 200 -13.12 1.41 -11.34
N ARG A 201 -13.68 0.52 -10.52
CA ARG A 201 -15.14 0.43 -10.31
C ARG A 201 -15.53 1.30 -9.12
N CYS A 202 -16.29 2.36 -9.36
CA CYS A 202 -16.78 3.24 -8.30
C CYS A 202 -18.25 2.97 -8.05
N TYR A 203 -18.51 2.54 -6.82
CA TYR A 203 -19.82 2.24 -6.29
C TYR A 203 -20.30 3.39 -5.41
N GLY A 204 -21.61 3.62 -5.43
CA GLY A 204 -22.28 4.42 -4.42
C GLY A 204 -23.33 3.58 -3.70
N ALA A 205 -23.51 3.84 -2.43
CA ALA A 205 -24.45 3.13 -1.55
C ALA A 205 -25.41 4.13 -0.89
N ASP A 206 -26.67 3.74 -0.72
CA ASP A 206 -27.67 4.55 -0.01
C ASP A 206 -27.46 4.46 1.51
N ASP A 207 -26.90 3.35 2.00
CA ASP A 207 -26.56 3.15 3.39
C ASP A 207 -25.37 2.18 3.59
N VAL A 208 -24.99 1.97 4.86
CA VAL A 208 -23.88 1.10 5.24
C VAL A 208 -24.12 -0.36 4.86
N ARG A 209 -25.37 -0.86 4.88
CA ARG A 209 -25.68 -2.26 4.55
C ARG A 209 -25.44 -2.54 3.08
N GLU A 210 -25.88 -1.63 2.20
CA GLU A 210 -25.56 -1.72 0.77
C GLU A 210 -24.04 -1.61 0.55
N GLY A 211 -23.36 -0.70 1.25
CA GLY A 211 -21.91 -0.57 1.20
C GLY A 211 -21.18 -1.86 1.56
N VAL A 212 -21.58 -2.55 2.63
CA VAL A 212 -21.00 -3.84 3.02
C VAL A 212 -21.31 -4.93 1.97
N ALA A 213 -22.53 -4.99 1.46
CA ALA A 213 -22.91 -5.95 0.43
C ALA A 213 -22.11 -5.75 -0.87
N ILE A 214 -21.77 -4.51 -1.24
CA ILE A 214 -20.87 -4.19 -2.36
C ILE A 214 -19.47 -4.76 -2.11
N MET A 215 -18.93 -4.62 -0.89
CA MET A 215 -17.62 -5.18 -0.55
C MET A 215 -17.62 -6.71 -0.70
N TRP A 216 -18.62 -7.39 -0.15
CA TRP A 216 -18.75 -8.85 -0.33
C TRP A 216 -18.93 -9.27 -1.78
N LYS A 217 -19.71 -8.52 -2.57
CA LYS A 217 -19.85 -8.76 -4.01
C LYS A 217 -18.50 -8.71 -4.74
N GLU A 218 -17.62 -7.81 -4.32
CA GLU A 218 -16.30 -7.62 -4.91
C GLU A 218 -15.22 -8.52 -4.29
N ASP A 219 -15.60 -9.48 -3.43
CA ASP A 219 -14.70 -10.37 -2.69
C ASP A 219 -13.70 -9.59 -1.81
N VAL A 220 -14.23 -8.57 -1.13
CA VAL A 220 -13.51 -7.74 -0.17
C VAL A 220 -14.02 -8.11 1.22
N ASP A 221 -13.10 -8.59 2.05
CA ASP A 221 -13.39 -8.93 3.44
C ASP A 221 -13.67 -7.66 4.28
N VAL A 222 -14.61 -7.77 5.21
CA VAL A 222 -15.09 -6.67 6.05
C VAL A 222 -15.15 -7.20 7.48
N SER A 223 -14.22 -6.74 8.33
CA SER A 223 -14.12 -7.12 9.74
C SER A 223 -15.18 -6.45 10.61
#